data_AF-A0A1B1ALZ1-F1
#
_entry.id   AF-A0A1B1ALZ1-F1
#
_cell.length_a   1.000
_cell.length_b   1.000
_cell.length_c   1.000
_cell.angle_alpha   90.00
_cell.angle_beta   90.00
_cell.angle_gamma   90.00
#
_symmetry.space_group_name_H-M   'P 1'
#
loop_
_entity.id
_entity.type
_entity.pdbx_description
1 polymer ?
#
loop_
_entity_poly.entity_id
_entity_poly.type
_entity_poly.pdbx_seq_one_letter_code
_entity_poly.pdbx_strand_id
1 'polypeptide(L)' 'MDDDAFTSIDGKLFTRLHWGPLAPINVQLKDGRTLTGELLAVSRHGGVGNSGGAPSGEIWLIVAGDRTSVYYDQILDIQ' A
#
# COMPACT_ATOMS: atom_id res chain seq x y z
N MET A 1 6.01 -2.95 -11.26
CA MET A 1 6.66 -2.80 -9.94
C MET A 1 7.59 -3.99 -9.79
N ASP A 2 8.77 -3.83 -9.20
CA ASP A 2 9.63 -4.97 -8.87
C ASP A 2 9.08 -5.71 -7.63
N ASP A 3 9.33 -7.02 -7.57
CA ASP A 3 8.79 -7.91 -6.53
C ASP A 3 9.33 -7.55 -5.13
N ASP A 4 10.56 -7.01 -5.06
CA ASP A 4 11.21 -6.63 -3.81
C ASP A 4 10.55 -5.39 -3.20
N ALA A 5 10.26 -4.36 -4.00
CA ALA A 5 9.53 -3.17 -3.58
C ALA A 5 8.11 -3.53 -3.14
N PHE A 6 7.44 -4.43 -3.87
CA PHE A 6 6.10 -4.91 -3.48
C PHE A 6 6.17 -5.57 -2.10
N THR A 7 7.09 -6.51 -1.93
CA THR A 7 7.25 -7.27 -0.69
C THR A 7 7.61 -6.36 0.50
N SER A 8 8.47 -5.36 0.27
CA SER A 8 8.84 -4.37 1.29
C SER A 8 7.65 -3.53 1.73
N ILE A 9 6.92 -2.94 0.77
CA ILE A 9 5.72 -2.13 1.05
C ILE A 9 4.63 -2.98 1.74
N ASP A 10 4.41 -4.20 1.24
CA ASP A 10 3.42 -5.11 1.80
C ASP A 10 3.75 -5.54 3.22
N GLY A 11 5.02 -5.84 3.51
CA GLY A 11 5.49 -6.17 4.84
C GLY A 11 5.31 -5.02 5.84
N LYS A 12 5.56 -3.78 5.41
CA LYS A 12 5.29 -2.58 6.22
C LYS A 12 3.80 -2.44 6.53
N LEU A 13 2.94 -2.57 5.52
CA LEU A 13 1.49 -2.49 5.69
C LEU A 13 0.95 -3.62 6.57
N PHE A 14 1.45 -4.84 6.41
CA PHE A 14 1.07 -5.98 7.24
C PHE A 14 1.42 -5.73 8.71
N THR A 15 2.66 -5.34 8.99
CA THR A 15 3.13 -5.00 10.34
C THR A 15 2.28 -3.87 10.93
N ARG A 16 1.97 -2.87 10.11
CA ARG A 16 1.20 -1.70 10.49
C ARG A 16 -0.25 -2.04 10.85
N LEU A 17 -0.91 -2.92 10.11
CA LEU A 17 -2.28 -3.36 10.37
C LEU A 17 -2.40 -4.25 11.60
N HIS A 18 -1.43 -5.14 11.82
CA HIS A 18 -1.51 -6.09 12.92
C HIS A 18 -1.01 -5.50 14.23
N TRP A 19 0.14 -4.81 14.21
CA TRP A 19 0.89 -4.45 15.41
C TRP A 19 1.17 -2.94 15.53
N GLY A 20 0.82 -2.14 14.52
CA GLY A 20 1.05 -0.70 14.50
C GLY A 20 -0.06 0.13 15.17
N PRO A 21 0.24 1.37 15.62
CA PRO A 21 -0.73 2.26 16.26
C PRO A 21 -1.74 2.79 15.24
N LEU A 22 -3.03 2.99 15.51
CA LEU A 22 -4.04 3.45 14.51
C LEU A 22 -3.83 4.87 13.91
N ALA A 23 -2.67 5.50 14.08
CA ALA A 23 -2.37 6.85 13.57
C ALA A 23 -2.27 6.92 12.03
N PRO A 24 -2.47 8.09 11.39
CA PRO A 24 -2.24 8.25 9.96
C PRO A 24 -0.84 7.79 9.53
N ILE A 25 -0.74 7.16 8.36
CA ILE A 25 0.53 6.78 7.72
C ILE A 25 0.89 7.77 6.63
N ASN A 26 2.19 7.89 6.33
CA ASN A 26 2.68 8.68 5.21
C ASN A 26 3.03 7.75 4.05
N VAL A 27 2.39 7.97 2.90
CA VAL A 27 2.62 7.23 1.67
C VAL A 27 3.30 8.15 0.68
N GLN A 28 4.57 7.86 0.40
CA GLN A 28 5.33 8.56 -0.62
C GLN A 28 5.02 7.94 -1.98
N LEU A 29 4.60 8.76 -2.94
CA LEU A 29 4.27 8.34 -4.29
C LEU A 29 5.45 8.58 -5.23
N LYS A 30 5.54 7.78 -6.31
CA LYS A 30 6.59 7.90 -7.33
C LYS A 30 6.55 9.21 -8.11
N ASP A 31 5.41 9.90 -8.11
CA ASP A 31 5.27 11.23 -8.72
C ASP A 31 5.76 12.37 -7.80
N GLY A 32 6.31 12.04 -6.64
CA GLY A 32 6.87 12.98 -5.67
C GLY A 32 5.86 13.54 -4.67
N ARG A 33 4.58 13.19 -4.77
CA ARG A 33 3.57 13.57 -3.77
C ARG A 33 3.67 12.69 -2.52
N THR A 34 3.25 13.24 -1.39
CA THR A 34 3.05 12.49 -0.14
C THR A 34 1.58 12.56 0.24
N LEU A 35 0.97 11.40 0.50
CA LEU A 35 -0.36 11.30 1.07
C LEU A 35 -0.26 10.91 2.54
N THR A 36 -0.96 11.63 3.40
CA THR A 36 -1.08 11.28 4.82
C THR A 36 -2.53 10.88 5.10
N GLY A 37 -2.75 9.67 5.60
CA GLY A 37 -4.10 9.18 5.83
C GLY A 37 -4.17 7.93 6.69
N GLU A 38 -5.37 7.62 7.18
CA GLU A 38 -5.63 6.42 7.97
C GLU A 38 -5.81 5.22 7.05
N LEU A 39 -5.11 4.12 7.33
CA LEU A 39 -5.19 2.89 6.53
C LEU A 39 -6.48 2.14 6.84
N LEU A 40 -7.35 2.00 5.84
CA LEU A 40 -8.64 1.32 5.96
C LEU A 40 -8.55 -0.15 5.54
N ALA A 41 -7.92 -0.42 4.40
CA ALA A 41 -7.84 -1.76 3.83
C ALA A 41 -6.63 -1.91 2.91
N VAL A 42 -6.19 -3.16 2.75
CA VAL A 42 -5.15 -3.57 1.80
C VAL A 42 -5.74 -4.67 0.93
N SER A 43 -5.83 -4.42 -0.38
CA SER A 43 -6.28 -5.39 -1.37
C SER A 43 -5.07 -5.89 -2.17
N ARG A 44 -4.82 -7.19 -2.10
CA ARG A 44 -3.74 -7.84 -2.85
C ARG A 44 -4.32 -8.63 -4.01
N HIS A 45 -3.73 -8.47 -5.19
CA HIS A 45 -4.05 -9.21 -6.39
C HIS A 45 -2.80 -10.00 -6.82
N GLY A 46 -2.87 -11.32 -6.66
CA GLY A 46 -1.89 -12.25 -7.22
C GLY A 46 -2.52 -13.07 -8.33
N GLY A 47 -1.71 -13.61 -9.25
CA GLY A 47 -2.18 -14.56 -10.25
C GLY A 47 -2.89 -15.73 -9.57
N VAL A 48 -4.19 -15.86 -9.79
CA VAL A 48 -4.98 -17.00 -9.30
C VAL A 48 -4.45 -18.25 -10.00
N GLY A 49 -3.85 -19.17 -9.23
CA GLY A 49 -3.39 -20.48 -9.71
C GLY A 49 -2.15 -20.41 -10.61
N ASN A 50 -0.97 -20.65 -10.02
CA ASN A 50 0.30 -21.00 -10.69
C ASN A 50 0.66 -20.21 -11.97
N SER A 51 0.18 -18.98 -12.09
CA SER A 51 0.45 -18.12 -13.24
C SER A 51 1.34 -17.00 -12.73
N GLY A 52 2.56 -16.90 -13.23
CA GLY A 52 3.58 -15.91 -12.87
C GLY A 52 3.20 -14.47 -13.24
N GLY A 53 2.02 -14.03 -12.82
CA GLY A 53 1.60 -12.64 -12.89
C GLY A 53 2.31 -11.84 -11.80
N ALA A 54 2.80 -10.66 -12.17
CA ALA A 54 3.44 -9.76 -11.23
C ALA A 54 2.50 -9.45 -10.05
N PRO A 55 3.00 -9.41 -8.82
CA PRO A 55 2.22 -9.02 -7.66
C PRO A 55 1.68 -7.60 -7.87
N SER A 56 0.40 -7.41 -7.58
CA SER A 56 -0.28 -6.13 -7.70
C SER A 56 -1.28 -5.96 -6.55
N GLY A 57 -1.81 -4.75 -6.40
CA GLY A 57 -2.70 -4.44 -5.30
C GLY A 57 -2.94 -2.96 -5.16
N GLU A 58 -3.81 -2.63 -4.22
CA GLU A 58 -4.09 -1.26 -3.81
C GLU A 58 -4.31 -1.19 -2.30
N ILE A 59 -4.08 0.00 -1.75
CA ILE A 59 -4.45 0.35 -0.40
C ILE A 59 -5.56 1.40 -0.43
N TRP A 60 -6.43 1.35 0.57
CA TRP A 60 -7.45 2.36 0.78
C TRP A 60 -7.11 3.18 2.02
N LEU A 61 -7.09 4.50 1.84
CA LEU A 61 -6.77 5.48 2.86
C LEU A 61 -7.97 6.40 3.09
N ILE A 62 -8.14 6.88 4.32
CA ILE A 62 -8.94 8.08 4.59
C ILE A 62 -8.01 9.28 4.64
N VAL A 63 -8.14 10.18 3.66
CA VAL A 63 -7.35 11.40 3.52
C VAL A 63 -8.31 12.59 3.64
N ALA A 64 -8.11 13.44 4.64
CA ALA A 64 -8.99 14.59 4.90
C ALA A 64 -10.50 14.27 4.99
N GLY A 65 -10.85 13.04 5.39
CA GLY A 65 -12.24 12.56 5.49
C GLY A 65 -12.75 11.82 4.24
N ASP A 66 -12.02 11.85 3.14
CA ASP A 66 -12.38 11.18 1.90
C ASP A 66 -11.62 9.87 1.71
N ARG A 67 -12.31 8.86 1.15
CA ARG A 67 -11.68 7.60 0.78
C ARG A 67 -10.86 7.76 -0.49
N THR A 68 -9.57 7.46 -0.41
CA THR A 68 -8.61 7.49 -1.52
C THR A 68 -8.02 6.11 -1.73
N SER A 69 -7.97 5.63 -2.97
CA SER A 69 -7.23 4.41 -3.33
C SER A 69 -5.85 4.76 -3.91
N VAL A 70 -4.85 3.97 -3.55
CA VAL A 70 -3.48 4.09 -4.08
C VAL A 70 -3.00 2.71 -4.50
N TYR A 71 -2.59 2.57 -5.75
CA TYR A 71 -2.06 1.31 -6.26
C TYR A 71 -0.61 1.13 -5.84
N TYR A 72 -0.20 -0.11 -5.57
CA TYR A 72 1.18 -0.41 -5.14
C TYR A 72 2.23 0.07 -6.14
N ASP A 73 1.92 0.04 -7.44
CA ASP A 73 2.82 0.50 -8.48
C ASP A 73 3.05 2.04 -8.47
N GLN A 74 2.19 2.79 -7.79
CA GLN A 74 2.33 4.24 -7.56
C GLN A 74 3.12 4.55 -6.29
N ILE A 75 3.27 3.60 -5.37
CA ILE A 75 3.92 3.80 -4.08
C ILE A 75 5.44 3.67 -4.24
N LEU A 76 6.14 4.66 -3.71
CA LEU A 76 7.59 4.63 -3.56
C LEU A 76 7.98 4.07 -2.19
N ASP A 77 7.36 4.57 -1.13
CA ASP A 77 7.62 4.13 0.25
C ASP A 77 6.44 4.40 1.20
N ILE A 78 6.44 3.72 2.35
CA ILE A 78 5.49 3.92 3.46
C ILE A 78 6.23 4.12 4.78
N GLN A 79 5.76 5.08 5.58
CA GLN A 79 6.29 5.45 6.90
C GLN A 79 5.19 5.57 7.95
#